data_AF-A0A1S0TIS3-F1
#
_entry.id   AF-A0A1S0TIS3-F1
#
_cell.length_a   1.000
_cell.length_b   1.000
_cell.length_c   1.000
_cell.angle_alpha   90.00
_cell.angle_beta   90.00
_cell.angle_gamma   90.00
#
_symmetry.space_group_name_H-M   'P 1'
#
loop_
_entity.id
_entity.type
_entity.pdbx_description
1 polymer ?
#
loop_
_entity_poly.entity_id
_entity_poly.type
_entity_poly.pdbx_seq_one_letter_code
_entity_poly.pdbx_strand_id
1 'polypeptide(L)'
;MDFDALLAEVGDFGPFQITLFFVICLPASLPSAFSAFNQPFVVGQPDHRCRLPEGRDDLTPMNEFATSEEMNCRQYNATEVDQFLNSTTNFINVKEYLQNLSLISCQKGWIYDDSIYVDTLVTE
;
A
#
# COMPACT_ATOMS: atom_id res chain seq x y z
N MET A 1 -11.14 -31.19 -50.33
CA MET A 1 -10.03 -31.87 -49.65
C MET A 1 -10.32 -31.70 -48.18
N ASP A 2 -10.59 -32.80 -47.49
CA ASP A 2 -11.00 -32.77 -46.09
C ASP A 2 -9.76 -32.56 -45.23
N PHE A 3 -9.68 -31.40 -44.58
CA PHE A 3 -8.53 -31.01 -43.77
C PHE A 3 -8.31 -31.97 -42.60
N ASP A 4 -9.41 -32.52 -42.06
CA ASP A 4 -9.42 -33.51 -40.99
C ASP A 4 -8.80 -34.87 -41.40
N ALA A 5 -8.91 -35.25 -42.69
CA ALA A 5 -8.29 -36.48 -43.19
C ALA A 5 -6.75 -36.36 -43.28
N LEU A 6 -6.24 -35.15 -43.57
CA LEU A 6 -4.80 -34.86 -43.58
C LEU A 6 -4.24 -34.78 -42.15
N LEU A 7 -5.02 -34.28 -41.19
CA LEU A 7 -4.65 -34.25 -39.77
C LEU A 7 -4.58 -35.67 -39.16
N ALA A 8 -5.47 -36.57 -39.57
CA ALA A 8 -5.44 -37.97 -39.15
C ALA A 8 -4.18 -38.73 -39.64
N GLU A 9 -3.58 -38.30 -40.76
CA GLU A 9 -2.39 -38.91 -41.36
C GLU A 9 -1.07 -38.41 -40.73
N VAL A 10 -1.07 -37.20 -40.17
CA VAL A 10 0.09 -36.61 -39.47
C VAL A 10 0.22 -37.12 -38.02
N GLY A 11 -0.87 -37.65 -37.44
CA GLY A 11 -0.91 -38.19 -36.08
C GLY A 11 -1.17 -37.13 -34.99
N ASP A 12 -1.71 -37.59 -33.86
CA ASP A 12 -2.07 -36.74 -32.70
C ASP A 12 -0.82 -36.21 -31.96
N PHE A 13 -1.01 -35.33 -30.98
CA PHE A 13 0.07 -34.75 -30.16
C PHE A 13 0.95 -35.83 -29.53
N GLY A 14 2.11 -36.08 -30.15
CA GLY A 14 3.08 -37.04 -29.63
C GLY A 14 3.71 -36.56 -28.32
N PRO A 15 4.24 -37.46 -27.48
CA PRO A 15 4.89 -37.08 -26.21
C PRO A 15 6.04 -36.08 -26.39
N PHE A 16 6.73 -36.14 -27.55
CA PHE A 16 7.76 -35.17 -27.92
C PHE A 16 7.19 -33.77 -28.19
N GLN A 17 6.07 -33.65 -28.90
CA GLN A 17 5.41 -32.37 -29.17
C GLN A 17 4.88 -31.73 -27.89
N ILE A 18 4.32 -32.55 -26.98
CA ILE A 18 3.87 -32.09 -25.66
C ILE A 18 5.06 -31.57 -24.84
N THR A 19 6.18 -32.30 -24.81
CA THR A 19 7.39 -31.88 -24.09
C THR A 19 7.95 -30.57 -24.66
N LEU A 20 8.03 -30.47 -25.98
CA LEU A 20 8.52 -29.26 -26.67
C LEU A 20 7.62 -28.05 -26.39
N PHE A 21 6.31 -28.25 -26.36
CA PHE A 21 5.34 -27.21 -26.00
C PHE A 21 5.62 -26.66 -24.60
N PHE A 22 5.78 -27.52 -23.58
CA PHE A 22 6.10 -27.06 -22.24
C PHE A 22 7.47 -26.38 -22.15
N VAL A 23 8.49 -26.91 -22.84
CA VAL A 23 9.84 -26.31 -22.87
C VAL A 23 9.85 -24.91 -23.48
N ILE A 24 8.95 -24.61 -24.42
CA ILE A 24 8.88 -23.27 -25.05
C ILE A 24 7.90 -22.36 -24.30
N CYS A 25 6.73 -22.86 -23.93
CA CYS A 25 5.69 -22.06 -23.32
C CYS A 25 5.95 -21.73 -21.85
N LEU A 26 6.57 -22.64 -21.07
CA LEU A 26 6.85 -22.36 -19.66
C LEU A 26 7.86 -21.22 -19.48
N PRO A 27 9.04 -21.18 -20.15
CA PRO A 27 9.97 -20.07 -20.00
C PRO A 27 9.40 -18.73 -20.48
N ALA A 28 8.51 -18.76 -21.47
CA ALA A 28 7.85 -17.55 -21.97
C ALA A 28 6.77 -17.03 -21.00
N SER A 29 6.02 -17.93 -20.36
CA SER A 29 4.89 -17.57 -19.49
C SER A 29 5.29 -17.34 -18.03
N LEU A 30 6.28 -18.05 -17.52
CA LEU A 30 6.68 -17.97 -16.11
C LEU A 30 7.12 -16.56 -15.67
N PRO A 31 7.98 -15.83 -16.43
CA PRO A 31 8.34 -14.46 -16.05
C PRO A 31 7.13 -13.52 -16.04
N SER A 32 6.23 -13.68 -17.00
CA SER A 32 5.01 -12.87 -17.11
C SER A 32 4.01 -13.16 -16.00
N ALA A 33 3.89 -14.42 -15.58
CA ALA A 33 3.04 -14.79 -14.46
C ALA A 33 3.64 -14.28 -13.15
N PHE A 34 4.94 -14.48 -12.95
CA PHE A 34 5.63 -14.06 -11.73
C PHE A 34 5.60 -12.54 -11.54
N SER A 35 5.76 -11.76 -12.62
CA SER A 35 5.63 -10.31 -12.54
C SER A 35 4.23 -9.85 -12.15
N ALA A 36 3.18 -10.51 -12.67
CA ALA A 36 1.80 -10.21 -12.31
C ALA A 36 1.48 -10.55 -10.84
N PHE A 37 1.99 -11.68 -10.34
CA PHE A 37 1.75 -12.10 -8.96
C PHE A 37 2.57 -11.35 -7.91
N ASN A 38 3.74 -10.83 -8.27
CA ASN A 38 4.55 -10.03 -7.34
C ASN A 38 4.09 -8.58 -7.21
N GLN A 39 3.29 -8.08 -8.15
CA GLN A 39 2.88 -6.69 -8.18
C GLN A 39 2.24 -6.19 -6.86
N PRO A 40 1.36 -6.96 -6.17
CA PRO A 40 0.79 -6.54 -4.90
C PRO A 40 1.82 -6.39 -3.78
N PHE A 41 2.89 -7.20 -3.76
CA PHE A 41 3.93 -7.13 -2.73
C PHE A 41 4.94 -6.00 -2.96
N VAL A 42 5.10 -5.57 -4.22
CA VAL A 42 5.98 -4.46 -4.60
C VAL A 42 5.28 -3.11 -4.47
N VAL A 43 4.02 -3.01 -4.87
CA VAL A 43 3.27 -1.74 -4.97
C VAL A 43 2.21 -1.60 -3.87
N GLY A 44 1.90 -2.69 -3.15
CA GLY A 44 0.93 -2.66 -2.05
C GLY A 44 1.43 -1.77 -0.93
N GLN A 45 0.77 -0.63 -0.77
CA GLN A 45 0.92 0.23 0.39
C GLN A 45 -0.23 -0.07 1.35
N PRO A 46 0.02 -0.75 2.48
CA PRO A 46 -1.01 -0.96 3.47
C PRO A 46 -1.43 0.38 4.11
N ASP A 47 -2.61 0.37 4.71
CA ASP A 47 -3.07 1.49 5.52
C ASP A 47 -2.04 1.76 6.62
N HIS A 48 -1.78 3.03 6.85
CA HIS A 48 -0.73 3.46 7.76
C HIS A 48 -1.11 4.75 8.46
N ARG A 49 -0.49 4.98 9.60
CA ARG A 49 -0.66 6.22 10.37
C ARG A 49 0.70 6.75 10.79
N CYS A 50 0.79 8.04 11.06
CA CYS A 50 2.02 8.61 11.63
C CYS A 50 2.39 7.91 12.94
N ARG A 51 3.67 7.58 13.11
CA ARG A 51 4.22 7.17 14.40
C ARG A 51 4.34 8.39 15.29
N LEU A 52 3.49 8.50 16.31
CA LEU A 52 3.53 9.60 17.26
C LEU A 52 4.49 9.29 18.42
N PRO A 53 5.03 10.31 19.10
CA PRO A 53 5.68 10.12 20.38
C PRO A 53 4.72 9.48 21.40
N GLU A 54 5.24 8.68 22.31
CA GLU A 54 4.46 8.03 23.38
C GLU A 54 3.62 9.08 24.14
N GLY A 55 2.30 8.84 24.22
CA GLY A 55 1.35 9.71 24.91
C GLY A 55 0.99 11.02 24.19
N ARG A 56 1.32 11.14 22.90
CA ARG A 56 1.04 12.35 22.09
C ARG A 56 -0.02 12.14 21.02
N ASP A 57 -1.15 11.56 21.40
CA ASP A 57 -2.30 11.36 20.51
C ASP A 57 -2.93 12.68 20.04
N ASP A 58 -2.64 13.79 20.74
CA ASP A 58 -3.01 15.17 20.42
C ASP A 58 -2.48 15.65 19.06
N LEU A 59 -1.44 15.01 18.54
CA LEU A 59 -0.84 15.34 17.25
C LEU A 59 -1.58 14.72 16.07
N THR A 60 -2.54 13.83 16.33
CA THR A 60 -3.35 13.21 15.28
C THR A 60 -4.37 14.23 14.74
N PRO A 61 -4.39 14.49 13.43
CA PRO A 61 -5.43 15.29 12.81
C PRO A 61 -6.83 14.72 13.06
N MET A 62 -7.82 15.62 13.16
CA MET A 62 -9.21 15.23 13.38
C MET A 62 -9.95 15.03 12.05
N ASN A 63 -10.81 14.00 11.97
CA ASN A 63 -11.65 13.72 10.80
C ASN A 63 -12.55 14.91 10.35
N GLU A 64 -12.82 15.85 11.26
CA GLU A 64 -13.61 17.05 10.96
C GLU A 64 -12.85 18.04 10.05
N PHE A 65 -11.51 18.02 10.05
CA PHE A 65 -10.66 19.04 9.43
C PHE A 65 -9.62 18.48 8.45
N ALA A 66 -9.41 17.17 8.45
CA ALA A 66 -8.49 16.50 7.56
C ALA A 66 -9.17 15.30 6.88
N THR A 67 -8.80 15.05 5.63
CA THR A 67 -9.23 13.83 4.93
C THR A 67 -8.50 12.60 5.46
N SER A 68 -9.08 11.41 5.26
CA SER A 68 -8.46 10.14 5.72
C SER A 68 -7.04 9.95 5.17
N GLU A 69 -6.77 10.39 3.93
CA GLU A 69 -5.44 10.32 3.32
C GLU A 69 -4.44 11.26 4.01
N GLU A 70 -4.87 12.47 4.35
CA GLU A 70 -4.03 13.42 5.08
C GLU A 70 -3.72 12.95 6.48
N MET A 71 -4.68 12.30 7.15
CA MET A 71 -4.49 11.77 8.50
C MET A 71 -3.47 10.63 8.56
N ASN A 72 -3.40 9.85 7.48
CA ASN A 72 -2.46 8.74 7.37
C ASN A 72 -1.03 9.23 7.11
N CYS A 73 -0.89 10.31 6.32
CA CYS A 73 0.41 10.82 5.86
C CYS A 73 0.96 12.01 6.66
N ARG A 74 0.13 12.70 7.45
CA ARG A 74 0.47 13.97 8.09
C ARG A 74 0.02 14.02 9.55
N GLN A 75 0.70 14.87 10.31
CA GLN A 75 0.43 15.13 11.73
C GLN A 75 0.50 16.63 12.02
N TYR A 76 -0.03 17.05 13.15
CA TYR A 76 0.17 18.40 13.65
C TYR A 76 1.61 18.65 14.12
N ASN A 77 2.05 19.90 14.05
CA ASN A 77 3.36 20.28 14.56
C ASN A 77 3.37 20.30 16.09
N ALA A 78 4.15 19.41 16.70
CA ALA A 78 4.24 19.28 18.15
C ALA A 78 4.61 20.59 18.86
N THR A 79 5.47 21.42 18.26
CA THR A 79 5.88 22.69 18.87
C THR A 79 4.72 23.68 18.94
N GLU A 80 3.91 23.76 17.88
CA GLU A 80 2.76 24.66 17.81
C GLU A 80 1.65 24.21 18.78
N VAL A 81 1.41 22.89 18.84
CA VAL A 81 0.47 22.30 19.79
C VAL A 81 0.92 22.54 21.24
N ASP A 82 2.20 22.34 21.56
CA ASP A 82 2.74 22.55 22.91
C ASP A 82 2.65 24.02 23.34
N GLN A 83 2.95 24.96 22.44
CA GLN A 83 2.80 26.40 22.72
C GLN A 83 1.35 26.77 23.02
N PHE A 84 0.42 26.20 22.27
CA PHE A 84 -1.00 26.46 22.46
C PHE A 84 -1.54 25.85 23.76
N LEU A 85 -1.24 24.58 24.04
CA LEU A 85 -1.67 23.90 25.27
C LEU A 85 -1.16 24.61 26.53
N ASN A 86 0.04 25.20 26.48
CA ASN A 86 0.59 25.98 27.60
C ASN A 86 -0.09 27.34 27.78
N SER A 87 -0.72 27.90 26.74
CA SER A 87 -1.33 29.24 26.78
C SER A 87 -2.82 29.23 27.11
N THR A 88 -3.52 28.11 26.89
CA THR A 88 -4.99 28.09 26.90
C THR A 88 -5.56 26.97 27.78
N THR A 89 -6.51 27.32 28.66
CA THR A 89 -7.23 26.34 29.52
C THR A 89 -8.63 25.98 29.01
N ASN A 90 -9.12 26.60 27.92
CA ASN A 90 -10.49 26.43 27.41
C ASN A 90 -10.54 25.54 26.16
N PHE A 91 -11.34 24.46 26.22
CA PHE A 91 -11.52 23.46 25.15
C PHE A 91 -12.10 24.02 23.83
N ILE A 92 -12.94 25.06 23.88
CA ILE A 92 -13.58 25.64 22.68
C ILE A 92 -12.53 26.26 21.75
N ASN A 93 -11.53 26.95 22.32
CA ASN A 93 -10.43 27.54 21.56
C ASN A 93 -9.53 26.48 20.92
N VAL A 94 -9.48 25.26 21.48
CA VAL A 94 -8.63 24.18 20.99
C VAL A 94 -9.07 23.73 19.60
N LYS A 95 -10.37 23.46 19.41
CA LYS A 95 -10.88 22.99 18.11
C LYS A 95 -10.68 24.02 16.99
N GLU A 96 -10.97 25.28 17.27
CA GLU A 96 -10.83 26.38 16.29
C GLU A 96 -9.36 26.66 15.95
N TYR A 97 -8.45 26.44 16.90
CA TYR A 97 -7.01 26.55 16.66
C TYR A 97 -6.48 25.36 15.84
N LEU A 98 -6.90 24.13 16.15
CA LEU A 98 -6.52 22.92 15.40
C LEU A 98 -6.96 22.96 13.92
N GLN A 99 -8.06 23.65 13.60
CA GLN A 99 -8.46 23.92 12.22
C GLN A 99 -7.46 24.79 11.46
N ASN A 100 -6.85 25.75 12.15
CA ASN A 100 -5.91 26.71 11.56
C ASN A 100 -4.46 26.22 11.62
N LEU A 101 -4.21 25.09 12.28
CA LEU A 101 -2.87 24.54 12.43
C LEU A 101 -2.39 23.90 11.14
N SER A 102 -1.10 24.06 10.85
CA SER A 102 -0.51 23.45 9.67
C SER A 102 -0.23 21.96 9.88
N LEU A 103 -0.54 21.16 8.87
CA LEU A 103 -0.20 19.74 8.83
C LEU A 103 1.20 19.57 8.25
N ILE A 104 2.06 18.87 8.99
CA ILE A 104 3.42 18.54 8.58
C ILE A 104 3.55 17.05 8.29
N SER A 105 4.60 16.64 7.56
CA SER A 105 4.91 15.22 7.38
C SER A 105 5.23 14.53 8.70
N CYS A 106 4.93 13.23 8.79
CA CYS A 106 5.25 12.41 9.96
C CYS A 106 6.76 12.48 10.28
N GLN A 107 7.11 12.85 11.51
CA GLN A 107 8.50 13.10 11.92
C GLN A 107 9.21 11.86 12.47
N LYS A 108 8.46 10.86 12.96
CA LYS A 108 9.02 9.61 13.51
C LYS A 108 8.70 8.37 12.65
N GLY A 109 8.40 8.59 11.37
CA GLY A 109 7.99 7.52 10.45
C GLY A 109 6.52 7.14 10.58
N TRP A 110 6.20 5.93 10.13
CA TRP A 110 4.83 5.40 10.02
C TRP A 110 4.66 4.10 10.80
N ILE A 111 3.42 3.82 11.16
CA ILE A 111 2.96 2.54 11.68
C ILE A 111 1.97 2.00 10.65
N TYR A 112 2.32 0.87 10.05
CA TYR A 112 1.48 0.19 9.06
C TYR A 112 0.53 -0.81 9.76
N ASP A 113 -0.61 -1.07 9.13
CA ASP A 113 -1.53 -2.13 9.54
C ASP A 113 -1.18 -3.45 8.83
N ASP A 114 -0.87 -4.47 9.62
CA ASP A 114 -0.41 -5.78 9.13
C ASP A 114 -1.60 -6.73 8.82
N SER A 115 -2.83 -6.23 8.82
CA SER A 115 -4.04 -7.04 8.67
C SER A 115 -4.19 -7.68 7.28
N ILE A 116 -3.71 -6.99 6.24
CA ILE A 116 -3.79 -7.43 4.84
C ILE A 116 -2.46 -8.02 4.36
N TYR A 117 -1.34 -7.36 4.67
CA TYR A 117 0.00 -7.78 4.30
C TYR A 117 0.86 -7.78 5.55
N VAL A 118 1.57 -8.88 5.82
CA VAL A 118 2.53 -8.95 6.93
C VAL A 118 3.77 -8.12 6.62
N ASP A 119 4.15 -8.04 5.34
CA ASP A 119 5.28 -7.25 4.87
C ASP A 119 5.13 -6.93 3.37
N THR A 120 5.54 -5.73 2.98
CA THR A 120 5.66 -5.29 1.59
C THR A 120 6.95 -4.49 1.43
N LEU A 121 7.41 -4.31 0.18
CA LEU A 121 8.62 -3.51 -0.08
C LEU A 121 8.49 -2.03 0.38
N VAL A 122 7.27 -1.59 0.70
CA VAL A 122 6.99 -0.24 1.22
C VAL A 122 7.12 -0.18 2.75
N THR A 123 6.99 -1.31 3.45
CA THR A 123 7.04 -1.40 4.92
C THR A 123 8.43 -1.73 5.47
N GLU A 124 9.33 -2.25 4.63
CA GLU A 124 10.75 -2.51 4.94
C GLU A 124 11.63 -1.25 4.86
#